data_AF-A0A3L7SZ93-F1
#
_entry.id   AF-A0A3L7SZ93-F1
#
_cell.length_a   1.000
_cell.length_b   1.000
_cell.length_c   1.000
_cell.angle_alpha   90.00
_cell.angle_beta   90.00
_cell.angle_gamma   90.00
#
_symmetry.space_group_name_H-M   'P 1'
#
loop_
_entity.id
_entity.type
_entity.pdbx_description
1 polymer ?
#
loop_
_entity_poly.entity_id
_entity_poly.type
_entity_poly.pdbx_seq_one_letter_code
_entity_poly.pdbx_strand_id
1 'polypeptide(L)'
;MHSKHFISLSWMSTCSLAIVQLVFVPLAIVPFTAIHGTVHAAPPAGAAEAIVLQRDGAMFALVAIEWLAPVSAADSQLAAADAGGMLALALTERENSLCAATLALVASQSNACPVAWIGAYHTPQATGRLDWRDRNAQALAFSAFLASEPTNSSRIPLVAVLDPTDGSWRSSTVGPEAGARCQHALLLFPMPIDDCDNDGVPDGLALATGLVADCNSDGLPDTCAPLGDLNGDGSVSAPDLAILLTNFGSNVPSSDLDCDGIVNAVDLAILLSNWS
;
A
#
# COMPACT_ATOMS: atom_id res chain seq x y z
N MET A 1 -41.26 41.30 -43.16
CA MET A 1 -41.61 40.00 -42.55
C MET A 1 -40.35 39.53 -41.82
N HIS A 2 -39.98 40.05 -40.65
CA HIS A 2 -40.55 39.82 -39.33
C HIS A 2 -40.77 38.32 -39.00
N SER A 3 -39.78 37.70 -38.36
CA SER A 3 -39.99 36.85 -37.20
C SER A 3 -38.75 36.88 -36.30
N LYS A 4 -38.91 37.50 -35.14
CA LYS A 4 -38.01 37.42 -33.98
C LYS A 4 -38.48 36.24 -33.14
N HIS A 5 -37.60 35.35 -32.70
CA HIS A 5 -37.87 34.49 -31.54
C HIS A 5 -36.75 34.64 -30.50
N PHE A 6 -37.21 34.95 -29.29
CA PHE A 6 -36.53 35.05 -28.01
C PHE A 6 -35.92 33.71 -27.58
N ILE A 7 -34.89 33.76 -26.71
CA ILE A 7 -34.67 32.96 -25.47
C ILE A 7 -33.39 33.56 -24.82
N SER A 8 -33.55 34.47 -23.84
CA SER A 8 -33.35 34.24 -22.39
C SER A 8 -31.87 34.18 -21.94
N LEU A 9 -31.39 35.26 -21.31
CA LEU A 9 -30.26 35.19 -20.37
C LEU A 9 -30.74 34.57 -19.05
N SER A 10 -30.10 33.50 -18.60
CA SER A 10 -30.12 33.08 -17.20
C SER A 10 -28.68 32.86 -16.70
N TRP A 11 -28.39 33.48 -15.56
CA TRP A 11 -27.14 33.43 -14.83
C TRP A 11 -26.90 32.08 -14.13
N MET A 12 -25.62 31.75 -13.95
CA MET A 12 -25.00 30.95 -12.86
C MET A 12 -25.34 29.45 -12.69
N SER A 13 -24.34 28.61 -12.98
CA SER A 13 -23.96 27.42 -12.18
C SER A 13 -22.63 26.91 -12.73
N THR A 14 -21.51 27.33 -12.14
CA THR A 14 -20.65 26.53 -11.23
C THR A 14 -19.98 25.32 -11.87
N CYS A 15 -18.65 25.37 -11.85
CA CYS A 15 -17.70 24.25 -11.74
C CYS A 15 -17.94 23.01 -12.60
N SER A 16 -17.21 22.92 -13.71
CA SER A 16 -16.68 21.63 -14.16
C SER A 16 -15.41 21.85 -14.98
N LEU A 17 -14.36 22.30 -14.29
CA LEU A 17 -12.98 22.36 -14.80
C LEU A 17 -12.04 21.92 -13.67
N ALA A 18 -12.26 20.71 -13.21
CA ALA A 18 -11.32 19.91 -12.44
C ALA A 18 -11.68 18.45 -12.76
N ILE A 19 -10.69 17.55 -12.84
CA ILE A 19 -10.74 16.20 -13.44
C ILE A 19 -10.27 16.23 -14.90
N VAL A 20 -8.94 16.16 -15.04
CA VAL A 20 -8.07 15.53 -16.07
C VAL A 20 -6.72 16.27 -16.02
N GLN A 21 -6.09 16.23 -14.86
CA GLN A 21 -4.63 16.25 -14.73
C GLN A 21 -4.30 15.25 -13.62
N LEU A 22 -4.59 13.97 -13.90
CA LEU A 22 -3.92 12.87 -13.22
C LEU A 22 -2.44 13.02 -13.57
N VAL A 23 -1.69 13.48 -12.57
CA VAL A 23 -0.24 13.52 -12.62
C VAL A 23 0.21 12.07 -12.80
N PHE A 24 0.64 11.74 -14.02
CA PHE A 24 1.48 10.59 -14.28
C PHE A 24 2.76 10.79 -13.48
N VAL A 25 2.78 10.28 -12.25
CA VAL A 25 4.03 10.08 -11.53
C VAL A 25 4.54 8.72 -11.99
N PRO A 26 5.53 8.62 -12.89
CA PRO A 26 6.18 7.34 -13.14
C PRO A 26 6.75 6.82 -11.81
N LEU A 27 6.80 5.50 -11.62
CA LEU A 27 7.42 4.85 -10.44
C LEU A 27 8.76 5.47 -10.01
N ALA A 28 9.49 6.09 -10.96
CA ALA A 28 10.75 6.80 -10.77
C ALA A 28 10.68 8.16 -10.04
N ILE A 29 9.50 8.78 -9.86
CA ILE A 29 9.34 10.17 -9.40
C ILE A 29 8.36 10.28 -8.22
N VAL A 30 8.26 9.27 -7.34
CA VAL A 30 7.78 9.55 -5.98
C VAL A 30 9.02 9.76 -5.11
N PRO A 31 9.64 10.96 -5.09
CA PRO A 31 10.65 11.27 -4.10
C PRO A 31 10.03 11.26 -2.70
N PHE A 32 10.83 10.95 -1.68
CA PHE A 32 10.48 10.92 -0.26
C PHE A 32 9.99 12.28 0.31
N THR A 33 9.69 13.26 -0.54
CA THR A 33 9.24 14.59 -0.12
C THR A 33 8.09 15.06 -1.00
N ALA A 34 6.96 15.29 -0.32
CA ALA A 34 5.73 15.94 -0.78
C ALA A 34 4.67 15.06 -1.48
N ILE A 35 3.88 14.35 -0.66
CA ILE A 35 2.45 14.64 -0.59
C ILE A 35 2.02 14.84 0.87
N HIS A 36 2.46 15.93 1.50
CA HIS A 36 1.67 16.51 2.58
C HIS A 36 0.46 17.20 1.92
N GLY A 37 -0.67 16.50 1.80
CA GLY A 37 -1.94 17.15 1.41
C GLY A 37 -3.03 16.27 0.80
N THR A 38 -2.71 15.09 0.28
CA THR A 38 -3.72 14.08 -0.07
C THR A 38 -3.26 12.78 0.55
N VAL A 39 -3.90 12.38 1.65
CA VAL A 39 -3.75 11.03 2.20
C VAL A 39 -4.25 10.09 1.11
N HIS A 40 -3.34 9.48 0.35
CA HIS A 40 -3.72 8.41 -0.55
C HIS A 40 -4.04 7.24 0.38
N ALA A 41 -5.33 6.96 0.56
CA ALA A 41 -5.73 5.79 1.35
C ALA A 41 -5.14 4.56 0.66
N ALA A 42 -4.25 3.85 1.36
CA ALA A 42 -3.65 2.65 0.80
C ALA A 42 -4.76 1.64 0.46
N PRO A 43 -4.60 0.86 -0.62
CA PRO A 43 -5.60 -0.15 -0.96
C PRO A 43 -5.75 -1.15 0.20
N PRO A 44 -6.98 -1.64 0.47
CA PRO A 44 -7.16 -2.60 1.53
C PRO A 44 -6.55 -3.96 1.14
N ALA A 45 -5.84 -4.58 2.07
CA ALA A 45 -5.21 -5.88 1.91
C ALA A 45 -6.03 -6.99 2.58
N GLY A 46 -5.97 -8.18 2.01
CA GLY A 46 -6.59 -9.38 2.56
C GLY A 46 -5.59 -10.26 3.34
N ALA A 47 -4.32 -10.21 2.96
CA ALA A 47 -3.25 -10.95 3.62
C ALA A 47 -1.88 -10.35 3.31
N ALA A 48 -0.92 -10.54 4.21
CA ALA A 48 0.49 -10.26 3.99
C ALA A 48 1.36 -11.32 4.69
N GLU A 49 2.52 -11.61 4.11
CA GLU A 49 3.51 -12.53 4.66
C GLU A 49 4.90 -11.93 4.47
N ALA A 50 5.74 -12.02 5.49
CA ALA A 50 7.05 -11.42 5.49
C ALA A 50 8.18 -12.43 5.72
N ILE A 51 9.31 -12.21 5.06
CA ILE A 51 10.57 -12.88 5.39
C ILE A 51 11.70 -11.86 5.47
N VAL A 52 12.77 -12.23 6.16
CA VAL A 52 13.96 -11.39 6.25
C VAL A 52 14.95 -11.72 5.13
N LEU A 53 15.41 -10.68 4.44
CA LEU A 53 16.39 -10.73 3.37
C LEU A 53 17.63 -9.90 3.76
N GLN A 54 18.82 -10.40 3.44
CA GLN A 54 20.08 -9.72 3.75
C GLN A 54 20.81 -9.30 2.47
N ARG A 55 21.24 -8.03 2.40
CA ARG A 55 22.05 -7.46 1.31
C ARG A 55 23.28 -6.78 1.90
N ASP A 56 24.46 -7.27 1.55
CA ASP A 56 25.74 -6.65 1.94
C ASP A 56 25.85 -6.30 3.44
N GLY A 57 25.25 -7.14 4.30
CA GLY A 57 25.22 -6.94 5.74
C GLY A 57 24.02 -6.13 6.28
N ALA A 58 23.27 -5.44 5.41
CA ALA A 58 22.02 -4.79 5.76
C ALA A 58 20.83 -5.76 5.67
N MET A 59 19.86 -5.59 6.57
CA MET A 59 18.67 -6.44 6.67
C MET A 59 17.46 -5.71 6.10
N PHE A 60 16.57 -6.46 5.47
CA PHE A 60 15.35 -5.97 4.86
C PHE A 60 14.21 -6.93 5.18
N ALA A 61 13.02 -6.39 5.44
CA ALA A 61 11.79 -7.17 5.41
C ALA A 61 11.28 -7.22 3.97
N LEU A 62 11.17 -8.43 3.42
CA LEU A 62 10.55 -8.72 2.14
C LEU A 62 9.12 -9.18 2.41
N VAL A 63 8.15 -8.35 2.03
CA VAL A 63 6.73 -8.57 2.30
C VAL A 63 6.01 -8.91 0.99
N ALA A 64 5.33 -10.04 0.93
CA ALA A 64 4.32 -10.31 -0.08
C ALA A 64 2.96 -9.86 0.45
N ILE A 65 2.18 -9.17 -0.36
CA ILE A 65 0.85 -8.67 0.01
C ILE A 65 -0.19 -9.03 -1.04
N GLU A 66 -1.38 -9.45 -0.61
CA GLU A 66 -2.57 -9.67 -1.43
C GLU A 66 -3.59 -8.55 -1.15
N TRP A 67 -3.94 -7.82 -2.20
CA TRP A 67 -4.93 -6.76 -2.18
C TRP A 67 -6.34 -7.32 -2.41
N LEU A 68 -7.33 -6.80 -1.69
CA LEU A 68 -8.73 -7.25 -1.82
C LEU A 68 -9.33 -7.00 -3.22
N ALA A 69 -8.73 -6.11 -4.00
CA ALA A 69 -9.11 -5.79 -5.37
C ALA A 69 -7.86 -5.61 -6.26
N PRO A 70 -7.97 -5.72 -7.60
CA PRO A 70 -6.84 -5.41 -8.49
C PRO A 70 -6.35 -3.97 -8.29
N VAL A 71 -5.04 -3.80 -8.10
CA VAL A 71 -4.40 -2.50 -7.85
C VAL A 71 -3.37 -2.19 -8.92
N SER A 72 -3.09 -0.90 -9.11
CA SER A 72 -1.99 -0.48 -9.97
C SER A 72 -0.64 -0.69 -9.27
N ALA A 73 0.43 -0.81 -10.06
CA ALA A 73 1.78 -0.83 -9.51
C ALA A 73 2.11 0.48 -8.77
N ALA A 74 1.52 1.60 -9.19
CA ALA A 74 1.72 2.90 -8.56
C ALA A 74 1.11 2.95 -7.16
N ASP A 75 -0.12 2.46 -6.98
CA ASP A 75 -0.78 2.42 -5.67
C ASP A 75 -0.05 1.48 -4.71
N SER A 76 0.42 0.32 -5.19
CA SER A 76 1.27 -0.57 -4.38
C SER A 76 2.59 0.10 -3.97
N GLN A 77 3.21 0.88 -4.86
CA GLN A 77 4.42 1.62 -4.55
C GLN A 77 4.16 2.77 -3.57
N LEU A 78 3.02 3.45 -3.65
CA LEU A 78 2.62 4.51 -2.72
C LEU A 78 2.35 3.93 -1.32
N ALA A 79 1.56 2.86 -1.22
CA ALA A 79 1.31 2.16 0.04
C ALA A 79 2.62 1.72 0.72
N ALA A 80 3.56 1.18 -0.04
CA ALA A 80 4.87 0.82 0.48
C ALA A 80 5.66 2.06 0.93
N ALA A 81 5.67 3.14 0.14
CA ALA A 81 6.43 4.36 0.44
C ALA A 81 5.93 5.07 1.70
N ASP A 82 4.61 5.11 1.92
CA ASP A 82 3.99 5.72 3.10
C ASP A 82 4.38 4.97 4.39
N ALA A 83 4.66 3.67 4.28
CA ALA A 83 5.22 2.84 5.36
C ALA A 83 6.76 2.73 5.33
N GLY A 84 7.47 3.58 4.57
CA GLY A 84 8.94 3.61 4.54
C GLY A 84 9.63 2.56 3.65
N GLY A 85 8.87 1.85 2.82
CA GLY A 85 9.34 0.81 1.91
C GLY A 85 9.27 1.17 0.43
N MET A 86 9.35 0.14 -0.41
CA MET A 86 9.29 0.25 -1.87
C MET A 86 8.85 -1.08 -2.50
N LEU A 87 8.48 -1.07 -3.78
CA LEU A 87 8.37 -2.31 -4.54
C LEU A 87 9.71 -3.04 -4.58
N ALA A 88 9.69 -4.31 -4.22
CA ALA A 88 10.87 -5.15 -4.16
C ALA A 88 11.42 -5.41 -5.56
N LEU A 89 12.74 -5.41 -5.68
CA LEU A 89 13.46 -5.79 -6.89
C LEU A 89 14.60 -6.72 -6.49
N ALA A 90 14.59 -7.95 -7.00
CA ALA A 90 15.67 -8.90 -6.77
C ALA A 90 16.95 -8.47 -7.51
N LEU A 91 18.09 -8.58 -6.83
CA LEU A 91 19.41 -8.22 -7.36
C LEU A 91 20.25 -9.44 -7.77
N THR A 92 19.79 -10.64 -7.41
CA THR A 92 20.43 -11.92 -7.74
C THR A 92 19.39 -12.99 -7.99
N GLU A 93 19.80 -14.09 -8.63
CA GLU A 93 18.94 -15.27 -8.79
C GLU A 93 18.46 -15.84 -7.45
N ARG A 94 19.31 -15.82 -6.42
CA ARG A 94 18.94 -16.28 -5.08
C ARG A 94 17.85 -15.41 -4.45
N GLU A 95 17.95 -14.10 -4.57
CA GLU A 95 16.90 -13.19 -4.11
C GLU A 95 15.61 -13.36 -4.90
N ASN A 96 15.70 -13.65 -6.20
CA ASN A 96 14.55 -13.89 -7.04
C ASN A 96 13.77 -15.14 -6.61
N SER A 97 14.49 -16.23 -6.28
CA SER A 97 13.89 -17.44 -5.73
C SER A 97 13.23 -17.18 -4.37
N LEU A 98 13.81 -16.31 -3.52
CA LEU A 98 13.18 -15.89 -2.28
C LEU A 98 11.88 -15.10 -2.54
N CYS A 99 11.91 -14.14 -3.46
CA CYS A 99 10.73 -13.37 -3.87
C CYS A 99 9.58 -14.26 -4.35
N ALA A 100 9.88 -15.25 -5.19
CA ALA A 100 8.88 -16.21 -5.66
C ALA A 100 8.32 -17.07 -4.53
N ALA A 101 9.18 -17.55 -3.63
CA ALA A 101 8.77 -18.36 -2.48
C ALA A 101 7.90 -17.57 -1.49
N THR A 102 8.25 -16.32 -1.17
CA THR A 102 7.44 -15.46 -0.29
C THR A 102 6.08 -15.18 -0.91
N LEU A 103 6.04 -14.86 -2.22
CA LEU A 103 4.77 -14.64 -2.91
C LEU A 103 3.87 -15.87 -2.89
N ALA A 104 4.44 -17.07 -3.00
CA ALA A 104 3.68 -18.33 -2.96
C ALA A 104 2.98 -18.58 -1.60
N LEU A 105 3.41 -17.93 -0.51
CA LEU A 105 2.74 -18.02 0.79
C LEU A 105 1.36 -17.34 0.76
N VAL A 106 1.26 -16.19 0.08
CA VAL A 106 0.04 -15.38 0.03
C VAL A 106 -0.84 -15.74 -1.18
N ALA A 107 -0.23 -15.95 -2.36
CA ALA A 107 -0.95 -16.13 -3.62
C ALA A 107 -1.77 -17.44 -3.74
N SER A 108 -1.84 -18.26 -2.67
CA SER A 108 -2.42 -19.60 -2.69
C SER A 108 -3.95 -19.64 -2.50
N GLN A 109 -4.63 -18.51 -2.26
CA GLN A 109 -6.05 -18.51 -1.87
C GLN A 109 -7.07 -17.78 -2.77
N SER A 110 -6.69 -16.98 -3.80
CA SER A 110 -7.71 -16.42 -4.72
C SER A 110 -7.23 -15.96 -6.13
N ASN A 111 -7.99 -16.38 -7.15
CA ASN A 111 -8.24 -15.88 -8.53
C ASN A 111 -7.23 -15.12 -9.44
N ALA A 112 -7.39 -15.44 -10.74
CA ALA A 112 -7.13 -14.68 -11.98
C ALA A 112 -5.71 -14.17 -12.33
N CYS A 113 -4.85 -13.80 -11.38
CA CYS A 113 -3.52 -13.28 -11.68
C CYS A 113 -2.53 -13.51 -10.52
N PRO A 114 -1.84 -14.68 -10.47
CA PRO A 114 -0.98 -15.05 -9.34
C PRO A 114 0.35 -14.27 -9.30
N VAL A 115 0.58 -13.37 -10.26
CA VAL A 115 1.83 -12.62 -10.38
C VAL A 115 1.79 -11.37 -9.50
N ALA A 116 2.96 -10.95 -9.01
CA ALA A 116 3.09 -9.76 -8.18
C ALA A 116 3.83 -8.63 -8.89
N TRP A 117 3.41 -7.39 -8.61
CA TRP A 117 4.19 -6.20 -8.95
C TRP A 117 5.57 -6.22 -8.29
N ILE A 118 6.60 -5.88 -9.07
CA ILE A 118 7.99 -5.73 -8.61
C ILE A 118 8.59 -4.41 -9.12
N GLY A 119 9.67 -3.95 -8.49
CA GLY A 119 10.24 -2.60 -8.65
C GLY A 119 11.01 -2.33 -9.96
N ALA A 120 10.89 -3.20 -10.97
CA ALA A 120 11.46 -2.95 -12.29
C ALA A 120 10.43 -2.26 -13.19
N TYR A 121 10.81 -1.14 -13.81
CA TYR A 121 9.93 -0.39 -14.71
C TYR A 121 10.61 -0.02 -16.02
N HIS A 122 9.79 0.33 -17.01
CA HIS A 122 10.20 0.88 -18.28
C HIS A 122 9.51 2.23 -18.50
N THR A 123 10.30 3.22 -18.93
CA THR A 123 9.76 4.50 -19.41
C THR A 123 9.68 4.52 -20.94
N PRO A 124 8.61 5.10 -21.52
CA PRO A 124 8.42 5.13 -22.98
C PRO A 124 9.66 5.60 -23.75
N GLN A 125 10.09 4.81 -24.72
CA GLN A 125 11.17 5.15 -25.64
C GLN A 125 10.72 5.18 -27.10
N ALA A 126 11.19 6.20 -27.84
CA ALA A 126 10.94 6.33 -29.27
C ALA A 126 11.73 5.32 -30.12
N THR A 127 12.79 4.73 -29.55
CA THR A 127 13.78 3.84 -30.19
C THR A 127 13.23 2.46 -30.52
N GLY A 128 12.06 2.08 -30.02
CA GLY A 128 11.51 0.72 -30.19
C GLY A 128 12.13 -0.31 -29.23
N ARG A 129 13.08 0.09 -28.38
CA ARG A 129 13.77 -0.79 -27.44
C ARG A 129 13.21 -0.62 -26.04
N LEU A 130 13.02 -1.74 -25.36
CA LEU A 130 12.71 -1.76 -23.94
C LEU A 130 13.97 -1.51 -23.12
N ASP A 131 13.85 -0.59 -22.18
CA ASP A 131 14.88 -0.15 -21.26
C ASP A 131 14.32 -0.27 -19.85
N TRP A 132 14.69 -1.36 -19.18
CA TRP A 132 14.23 -1.68 -17.85
C TRP A 132 15.19 -1.11 -16.81
N ARG A 133 14.60 -0.47 -15.80
CA ARG A 133 15.33 0.27 -14.78
C ARG A 133 14.84 -0.05 -13.39
N ASP A 134 15.75 0.13 -12.44
CA ASP A 134 15.44 0.14 -11.01
C ASP A 134 14.86 1.50 -10.57
N ARG A 135 14.46 1.59 -9.30
CA ARG A 135 13.94 2.83 -8.69
C ARG A 135 14.86 4.05 -8.82
N ASN A 136 16.17 3.85 -8.95
CA ASN A 136 17.16 4.91 -9.10
C ASN A 136 17.42 5.28 -10.58
N ALA A 137 16.59 4.77 -11.49
CA ALA A 137 16.73 4.91 -12.93
C ALA A 137 18.02 4.30 -13.51
N GLN A 138 18.62 3.34 -12.80
CA GLN A 138 19.78 2.57 -13.23
C GLN A 138 19.35 1.32 -13.99
N ALA A 139 20.22 0.80 -14.85
CA ALA A 139 19.99 -0.48 -15.51
C ALA A 139 19.92 -1.61 -14.47
N LEU A 140 19.05 -2.58 -14.71
CA LEU A 140 18.87 -3.70 -13.80
C LEU A 140 20.18 -4.51 -13.63
N ALA A 141 20.60 -4.70 -12.38
CA ALA A 141 21.73 -5.58 -12.04
C ALA A 141 21.40 -7.07 -12.29
N PHE A 142 20.12 -7.42 -12.22
CA PHE A 142 19.58 -8.75 -12.46
C PHE A 142 18.19 -8.64 -13.10
N SER A 143 17.86 -9.59 -13.98
CA SER A 143 16.52 -9.72 -14.52
C SER A 143 16.21 -11.18 -14.84
N ALA A 144 14.96 -11.61 -14.59
CA ALA A 144 14.48 -12.94 -14.91
C ALA A 144 13.35 -12.94 -15.95
N PHE A 145 13.36 -12.00 -16.91
CA PHE A 145 12.36 -11.97 -17.98
C PHE A 145 12.36 -13.28 -18.78
N LEU A 146 11.17 -13.82 -19.07
CA LEU A 146 11.02 -14.97 -19.97
C LEU A 146 11.67 -14.69 -21.34
N ALA A 147 12.15 -15.73 -22.01
CA ALA A 147 12.84 -15.59 -23.31
C ALA A 147 11.96 -14.96 -24.41
N SER A 148 10.63 -15.04 -24.29
CA SER A 148 9.66 -14.38 -25.18
C SER A 148 9.16 -13.04 -24.66
N GLU A 149 9.62 -12.60 -23.48
CA GLU A 149 9.32 -11.31 -22.89
C GLU A 149 10.51 -10.34 -23.07
N PRO A 150 10.24 -9.04 -23.17
CA PRO A 150 8.94 -8.42 -22.95
C PRO A 150 8.13 -8.25 -24.25
N THR A 151 6.83 -8.58 -24.23
CA THR A 151 5.95 -8.58 -25.42
C THR A 151 5.23 -7.26 -25.69
N ASN A 152 5.23 -6.35 -24.71
CA ASN A 152 4.52 -5.07 -24.78
C ASN A 152 5.30 -3.99 -25.56
N SER A 153 4.59 -2.95 -26.00
CA SER A 153 5.17 -1.84 -26.76
C SER A 153 6.16 -1.02 -25.94
N SER A 154 7.32 -0.68 -26.51
CA SER A 154 8.28 0.24 -25.87
C SER A 154 7.81 1.70 -25.79
N ARG A 155 6.61 2.01 -26.31
CA ARG A 155 6.07 3.37 -26.35
C ARG A 155 5.10 3.66 -25.21
N ILE A 156 4.87 2.70 -24.32
CA ILE A 156 3.99 2.82 -23.16
C ILE A 156 4.79 2.54 -21.89
N PRO A 157 4.39 3.10 -20.75
CA PRO A 157 5.00 2.75 -19.48
C PRO A 157 4.66 1.31 -19.12
N LEU A 158 5.66 0.56 -18.63
CA LEU A 158 5.50 -0.83 -18.22
C LEU A 158 6.12 -1.04 -16.84
N VAL A 159 5.59 -2.01 -16.12
CA VAL A 159 6.15 -2.51 -14.86
C VAL A 159 6.30 -4.02 -14.99
N ALA A 160 7.33 -4.57 -14.35
CA ALA A 160 7.55 -6.01 -14.33
C ALA A 160 6.66 -6.66 -13.29
N VAL A 161 6.23 -7.88 -13.58
CA VAL A 161 5.54 -8.75 -12.63
C VAL A 161 6.29 -10.06 -12.50
N LEU A 162 6.32 -10.61 -11.29
CA LEU A 162 6.97 -11.89 -10.97
C LEU A 162 5.92 -13.00 -10.85
N ASP A 163 6.14 -14.13 -11.51
CA ASP A 163 5.34 -15.34 -11.38
C ASP A 163 5.89 -16.22 -10.23
N PRO A 164 5.11 -16.55 -9.20
CA PRO A 164 5.58 -17.35 -8.07
C PRO A 164 5.89 -18.80 -8.45
N THR A 165 5.38 -19.28 -9.58
CA THR A 165 5.52 -20.69 -10.00
C THR A 165 6.96 -21.02 -10.38
N ASP A 166 7.64 -20.09 -11.06
CA ASP A 166 8.97 -20.30 -11.63
C ASP A 166 9.93 -19.12 -11.41
N GLY A 167 9.47 -18.05 -10.76
CA GLY A 167 10.24 -16.82 -10.53
C GLY A 167 10.46 -15.99 -11.80
N SER A 168 9.80 -16.32 -12.91
CA SER A 168 9.97 -15.62 -14.17
C SER A 168 9.28 -14.25 -14.16
N TRP A 169 9.85 -13.30 -14.90
CA TRP A 169 9.30 -11.95 -15.02
C TRP A 169 8.58 -11.77 -16.34
N ARG A 170 7.49 -11.00 -16.29
CA ARG A 170 6.73 -10.57 -17.48
C ARG A 170 6.52 -9.08 -17.46
N SER A 171 6.35 -8.49 -18.64
CA SER A 171 5.93 -7.10 -18.72
C SER A 171 4.42 -6.97 -18.52
N SER A 172 4.01 -5.96 -17.78
CA SER A 172 2.60 -5.63 -17.59
C SER A 172 2.40 -4.12 -17.75
N THR A 173 1.24 -3.74 -18.24
CA THR A 173 0.79 -2.34 -18.23
C THR A 173 0.54 -1.88 -16.79
N VAL A 174 0.69 -0.59 -16.51
CA VAL A 174 0.81 -0.03 -15.14
C VAL A 174 -0.34 -0.27 -14.15
N GLY A 175 -1.48 -0.86 -14.54
CA GLY A 175 -2.56 -1.16 -13.61
C GLY A 175 -3.89 -1.61 -14.24
N PRO A 176 -4.96 -1.72 -13.44
CA PRO A 176 -6.28 -2.18 -13.88
C PRO A 176 -6.94 -1.27 -14.91
N GLU A 177 -6.63 0.03 -14.89
CA GLU A 177 -7.06 0.99 -15.91
C GLU A 177 -6.58 0.60 -17.32
N ALA A 178 -5.44 -0.08 -17.40
CA ALA A 178 -4.86 -0.61 -18.63
C ALA A 178 -5.17 -2.11 -18.84
N GLY A 179 -6.02 -2.70 -17.99
CA GLY A 179 -6.49 -4.09 -18.07
C GLY A 179 -5.71 -5.10 -17.23
N ALA A 180 -4.69 -4.68 -16.47
CA ALA A 180 -3.97 -5.59 -15.56
C ALA A 180 -4.85 -6.00 -14.37
N ARG A 181 -4.86 -7.29 -14.03
CA ARG A 181 -5.68 -7.83 -12.92
C ARG A 181 -4.83 -8.31 -11.75
N CYS A 182 -3.62 -7.79 -11.60
CA CYS A 182 -2.71 -8.19 -10.53
C CYS A 182 -3.25 -7.71 -9.18
N GLN A 183 -3.33 -8.63 -8.23
CA GLN A 183 -3.74 -8.36 -6.85
C GLN A 183 -2.59 -8.55 -5.86
N HIS A 184 -1.36 -8.77 -6.36
CA HIS A 184 -0.22 -9.03 -5.52
C HIS A 184 0.87 -8.01 -5.76
N ALA A 185 1.64 -7.70 -4.73
CA ALA A 185 2.88 -6.94 -4.82
C ALA A 185 3.94 -7.57 -3.90
N LEU A 186 5.20 -7.43 -4.29
CA LEU A 186 6.32 -7.68 -3.38
C LEU A 186 6.88 -6.33 -2.96
N LEU A 187 7.00 -6.13 -1.65
CA LEU A 187 7.46 -4.91 -1.01
C LEU A 187 8.76 -5.18 -0.25
N LEU A 188 9.59 -4.16 -0.11
CA LEU A 188 10.86 -4.24 0.57
C LEU A 188 11.03 -3.05 1.51
N PHE A 189 11.30 -3.34 2.78
CA PHE A 189 11.49 -2.34 3.83
C PHE A 189 12.90 -2.47 4.43
N PRO A 190 13.69 -1.38 4.46
CA PRO A 190 14.98 -1.40 5.16
C PRO A 190 14.75 -1.51 6.67
N MET A 191 15.48 -2.41 7.34
CA MET A 191 15.40 -2.54 8.80
C MET A 191 16.29 -1.50 9.51
N PRO A 192 15.95 -1.10 10.76
CA PRO A 192 14.82 -1.58 11.57
C PRO A 192 13.46 -1.10 11.06
N ILE A 193 12.43 -1.91 11.28
CA ILE A 193 11.02 -1.57 11.08
C ILE A 193 10.32 -1.55 12.44
N ASP A 194 9.26 -0.76 12.56
CA ASP A 194 8.30 -0.89 13.66
C ASP A 194 7.40 -2.09 13.32
N ASP A 195 7.51 -3.14 14.13
CA ASP A 195 6.87 -4.46 13.97
C ASP A 195 6.69 -5.04 15.37
N CYS A 196 5.62 -4.63 16.01
CA CYS A 196 5.42 -4.86 17.44
C CYS A 196 4.89 -6.27 17.76
N ASP A 197 4.15 -6.90 16.84
CA ASP A 197 3.70 -8.29 16.97
C ASP A 197 4.68 -9.32 16.39
N ASN A 198 5.78 -8.84 15.77
CA ASN A 198 6.88 -9.62 15.22
C ASN A 198 6.45 -10.56 14.09
N ASP A 199 5.45 -10.18 13.30
CA ASP A 199 5.02 -10.92 12.11
C ASP A 199 5.88 -10.60 10.87
N GLY A 200 6.76 -9.60 10.97
CA GLY A 200 7.67 -9.15 9.92
C GLY A 200 7.07 -8.13 8.94
N VAL A 201 5.78 -7.81 9.08
CA VAL A 201 5.08 -6.75 8.34
C VAL A 201 5.18 -5.46 9.16
N PRO A 202 5.63 -4.33 8.59
CA PRO A 202 5.69 -3.09 9.34
C PRO A 202 4.31 -2.63 9.82
N ASP A 203 4.21 -2.17 11.06
CA ASP A 203 2.96 -1.68 11.69
C ASP A 203 2.27 -0.64 10.81
N GLY A 204 3.02 0.32 10.28
CA GLY A 204 2.50 1.36 9.38
C GLY A 204 1.92 0.81 8.08
N LEU A 205 2.43 -0.31 7.55
CA LEU A 205 1.83 -0.97 6.39
C LEU A 205 0.57 -1.73 6.81
N ALA A 206 0.62 -2.47 7.91
CA ALA A 206 -0.51 -3.25 8.40
C ALA A 206 -1.73 -2.34 8.69
N LEU A 207 -1.50 -1.20 9.34
CA LEU A 207 -2.51 -0.18 9.62
C LEU A 207 -3.05 0.48 8.35
N ALA A 208 -2.17 0.96 7.47
CA ALA A 208 -2.58 1.66 6.26
C ALA A 208 -3.43 0.78 5.34
N THR A 209 -3.16 -0.53 5.34
CA THR A 209 -3.84 -1.51 4.48
C THR A 209 -5.03 -2.21 5.18
N GLY A 210 -5.28 -1.90 6.45
CA GLY A 210 -6.39 -2.47 7.22
C GLY A 210 -6.22 -3.95 7.59
N LEU A 211 -4.99 -4.46 7.63
CA LEU A 211 -4.69 -5.84 8.07
C LEU A 211 -4.87 -6.00 9.59
N VAL A 212 -4.66 -4.93 10.34
CA VAL A 212 -4.81 -4.85 11.80
C VAL A 212 -5.73 -3.70 12.17
N ALA A 213 -6.35 -3.79 13.34
CA ALA A 213 -7.19 -2.73 13.89
C ALA A 213 -6.34 -1.70 14.66
N ASP A 214 -6.82 -0.46 14.65
CA ASP A 214 -6.35 0.69 15.45
C ASP A 214 -7.61 1.44 15.89
N CYS A 215 -8.33 0.83 16.83
CA CYS A 215 -9.64 1.33 17.22
C CYS A 215 -9.55 2.68 17.94
N ASN A 216 -8.50 2.86 18.75
CA ASN A 216 -8.25 4.13 19.45
C ASN A 216 -7.54 5.19 18.56
N SER A 217 -7.24 4.89 17.30
CA SER A 217 -6.60 5.82 16.35
C SER A 217 -5.30 6.43 16.89
N ASP A 218 -4.53 5.67 17.67
CA ASP A 218 -3.26 6.11 18.24
C ASP A 218 -2.07 5.89 17.29
N GLY A 219 -2.32 5.23 16.15
CA GLY A 219 -1.32 4.93 15.14
C GLY A 219 -0.47 3.70 15.45
N LEU A 220 -0.88 2.88 16.42
CA LEU A 220 -0.33 1.56 16.71
C LEU A 220 -1.39 0.48 16.48
N PRO A 221 -1.00 -0.73 16.07
CA PRO A 221 -1.93 -1.85 16.07
C PRO A 221 -2.47 -2.12 17.49
N ASP A 222 -3.77 -2.41 17.61
CA ASP A 222 -4.40 -2.81 18.88
C ASP A 222 -3.75 -4.09 19.48
N THR A 223 -3.04 -4.87 18.66
CA THR A 223 -2.24 -6.03 19.09
C THR A 223 -1.00 -5.64 19.90
N CYS A 224 -0.60 -4.38 19.84
CA CYS A 224 0.69 -3.88 20.30
C CYS A 224 0.62 -2.84 21.41
N ALA A 225 -0.44 -2.03 21.42
CA ALA A 225 -0.77 -1.17 22.54
C ALA A 225 -1.80 -1.89 23.44
N PRO A 226 -1.74 -1.70 24.78
CA PRO A 226 -2.83 -2.11 25.64
C PRO A 226 -4.10 -1.35 25.24
N LEU A 227 -5.06 -2.05 24.64
CA LEU A 227 -6.33 -1.45 24.24
C LEU A 227 -6.99 -0.77 25.45
N GLY A 228 -7.02 0.56 25.44
CA GLY A 228 -7.50 1.39 26.57
C GLY A 228 -6.44 2.24 27.28
N ASP A 229 -5.17 2.22 26.86
CA ASP A 229 -4.17 3.24 27.24
C ASP A 229 -4.43 4.53 26.45
N LEU A 230 -5.24 5.42 27.04
CA LEU A 230 -5.76 6.60 26.35
C LEU A 230 -4.85 7.82 26.49
N ASN A 231 -3.86 7.75 27.38
CA ASN A 231 -2.89 8.81 27.58
C ASN A 231 -1.50 8.50 26.97
N GLY A 232 -1.28 7.26 26.52
CA GLY A 232 -0.06 6.77 25.88
C GLY A 232 1.10 6.58 26.86
N ASP A 233 0.83 6.30 28.14
CA ASP A 233 1.85 6.12 29.18
C ASP A 233 2.35 4.67 29.33
N GLY A 234 1.77 3.77 28.54
CA GLY A 234 2.10 2.35 28.49
C GLY A 234 1.36 1.50 29.51
N SER A 235 0.33 2.02 30.18
CA SER A 235 -0.48 1.29 31.16
C SER A 235 -1.95 1.67 31.06
N VAL A 236 -2.85 0.72 31.33
CA VAL A 236 -4.30 1.00 31.39
C VAL A 236 -4.72 1.16 32.84
N SER A 237 -4.91 2.40 33.28
CA SER A 237 -5.14 2.70 34.69
C SER A 237 -6.14 3.85 34.92
N ALA A 238 -6.13 4.43 36.13
CA ALA A 238 -7.12 5.44 36.54
C ALA A 238 -7.11 6.73 35.68
N PRO A 239 -5.96 7.23 35.18
CA PRO A 239 -5.94 8.34 34.22
C PRO A 239 -6.69 8.01 32.93
N ASP A 240 -6.55 6.79 32.39
CA ASP A 240 -7.23 6.37 31.16
C ASP A 240 -8.73 6.28 31.35
N LEU A 241 -9.14 5.69 32.48
CA LEU A 241 -10.55 5.69 32.89
C LEU A 241 -11.11 7.12 32.97
N ALA A 242 -10.36 8.08 33.50
CA ALA A 242 -10.80 9.46 33.56
C ALA A 242 -10.96 10.10 32.17
N ILE A 243 -10.10 9.75 31.21
CA ILE A 243 -10.22 10.18 29.82
C ILE A 243 -11.47 9.57 29.18
N LEU A 244 -11.68 8.26 29.31
CA LEU A 244 -12.86 7.59 28.76
C LEU A 244 -14.16 8.17 29.31
N LEU A 245 -14.24 8.38 30.64
CA LEU A 245 -15.41 8.98 31.28
C LEU A 245 -15.64 10.45 30.89
N THR A 246 -14.58 11.19 30.54
CA THR A 246 -14.70 12.55 29.99
C THR A 246 -15.36 12.53 28.62
N ASN A 247 -15.10 11.48 27.83
CA ASN A 247 -15.63 11.28 26.49
C ASN A 247 -16.92 10.44 26.44
N PHE A 248 -17.52 10.09 27.58
CA PHE A 248 -18.67 9.20 27.63
C PHE A 248 -19.89 9.80 26.89
N GLY A 249 -20.48 9.01 26.00
CA GLY A 249 -21.57 9.41 25.10
C GLY A 249 -21.13 10.23 23.89
N SER A 250 -19.82 10.40 23.66
CA SER A 250 -19.26 11.04 22.47
C SER A 250 -18.97 10.02 21.36
N ASN A 251 -18.44 10.50 20.23
CA ASN A 251 -17.94 9.71 19.11
C ASN A 251 -16.44 9.94 18.88
N VAL A 252 -15.69 10.20 19.97
CA VAL A 252 -14.24 10.38 19.91
C VAL A 252 -13.60 9.02 19.61
N PRO A 253 -12.92 8.83 18.46
CA PRO A 253 -12.37 7.53 18.07
C PRO A 253 -11.39 6.98 19.11
N SER A 254 -10.55 7.85 19.69
CA SER A 254 -9.61 7.47 20.74
C SER A 254 -10.22 7.07 22.08
N SER A 255 -11.53 6.98 22.21
CA SER A 255 -12.19 6.43 23.39
C SER A 255 -13.29 5.44 23.03
N ASP A 256 -13.50 5.19 21.74
CA ASP A 256 -14.44 4.23 21.16
C ASP A 256 -13.67 2.94 20.86
N LEU A 257 -13.45 2.17 21.92
CA LEU A 257 -12.55 1.01 21.96
C LEU A 257 -13.13 -0.22 21.25
N ASP A 258 -14.44 -0.27 21.00
CA ASP A 258 -15.06 -1.32 20.16
C ASP A 258 -15.43 -0.84 18.74
N CYS A 259 -15.12 0.42 18.42
CA CYS A 259 -15.36 1.02 17.12
C CYS A 259 -16.85 1.02 16.69
N ASP A 260 -17.80 1.04 17.63
CA ASP A 260 -19.24 1.05 17.31
C ASP A 260 -19.79 2.45 16.96
N GLY A 261 -18.95 3.48 17.11
CA GLY A 261 -19.27 4.87 16.82
C GLY A 261 -19.76 5.67 18.03
N ILE A 262 -19.82 5.08 19.23
CA ILE A 262 -20.23 5.77 20.46
C ILE A 262 -19.51 5.25 21.72
N VAL A 263 -18.81 6.14 22.41
CA VAL A 263 -18.19 5.84 23.71
C VAL A 263 -19.27 5.56 24.76
N ASN A 264 -19.38 4.33 25.21
CA ASN A 264 -20.43 3.86 26.11
C ASN A 264 -19.92 2.83 27.13
N ALA A 265 -20.85 2.08 27.72
CA ALA A 265 -20.54 1.10 28.76
C ALA A 265 -19.73 -0.09 28.23
N VAL A 266 -19.78 -0.38 26.92
CA VAL A 266 -18.98 -1.43 26.29
C VAL A 266 -17.50 -1.02 26.25
N ASP A 267 -17.18 0.21 25.85
CA ASP A 267 -15.81 0.74 25.88
C ASP A 267 -15.24 0.76 27.30
N LEU A 268 -16.06 1.19 28.26
CA LEU A 268 -15.68 1.13 29.68
C LEU A 268 -15.35 -0.30 30.11
N ALA A 269 -16.12 -1.29 29.67
CA ALA A 269 -15.86 -2.69 29.99
C ALA A 269 -14.55 -3.18 29.35
N ILE A 270 -14.25 -2.77 28.12
CA ILE A 270 -12.99 -3.06 27.44
C ILE A 270 -11.81 -2.47 28.22
N LEU A 271 -11.85 -1.17 28.55
CA LEU A 271 -10.81 -0.50 29.33
C LEU A 271 -10.56 -1.21 30.67
N LEU A 272 -11.63 -1.52 31.41
CA LEU A 272 -11.51 -2.20 32.70
C LEU A 272 -11.01 -3.65 32.58
N SER A 273 -11.22 -4.30 31.43
CA SER A 273 -10.71 -5.65 31.19
C SER A 273 -9.21 -5.70 30.91
N ASN A 274 -8.64 -4.59 30.41
CA ASN A 274 -7.22 -4.43 30.09
C ASN A 274 -6.42 -3.74 31.21
N TRP A 275 -7.02 -3.53 32.39
CA TRP A 275 -6.40 -2.84 33.51
C TRP A 275 -5.04 -3.46 33.91
N SER A 276 -4.01 -2.62 33.99
CA SER A 276 -2.60 -3.01 34.24
C SER A 276 -1.92 -2.17 35.31
#